data_AF-A0A1D6I5N0-F1
#
_entry.id   AF-A0A1D6I5N0-F1
#
_cell.length_a   1.000
_cell.length_b   1.000
_cell.length_c   1.000
_cell.angle_alpha   90.00
_cell.angle_beta   90.00
_cell.angle_gamma   90.00
#
_symmetry.space_group_name_H-M   'P 1'
#
loop_
_entity.id
_entity.type
_entity.pdbx_description
1 polymer ?
#
loop_
_entity_poly.entity_id
_entity_poly.type
_entity_poly.pdbx_seq_one_letter_code
_entity_poly.pdbx_strand_id
1 'polypeptide(L)'
;MDRINRWIAACDEEAWLEEYNQDPKRYSAGRGAHINLKRAEKARILVRKIPSMVDDLINRTFAWENARNKPFLYDGPLDLRALLIGTPNICTRRVQA
;
A
#
# COMPACT_ATOMS: atom_id res chain seq x y z
N MET A 1 12.08 -2.65 -11.21
CA MET A 1 11.90 -2.71 -9.74
C MET A 1 11.16 -1.51 -9.16
N ASP A 2 11.26 -0.32 -9.78
CA ASP A 2 10.69 0.94 -9.25
C ASP A 2 9.16 0.97 -9.03
N ARG A 3 8.38 0.10 -9.66
CA ARG A 3 6.91 0.04 -9.46
C ARG A 3 6.55 -0.64 -8.15
N ILE A 4 7.22 -1.75 -7.85
CA ILE A 4 7.06 -2.47 -6.58
C ILE A 4 7.52 -1.57 -5.43
N ASN A 5 8.66 -0.90 -5.57
CA ASN A 5 9.15 0.04 -4.54
C ASN A 5 8.17 1.19 -4.29
N ARG A 6 7.52 1.72 -5.35
CA ARG A 6 6.48 2.75 -5.21
C ARG A 6 5.23 2.24 -4.50
N TRP A 7 4.82 1.01 -4.81
CA TRP A 7 3.68 0.38 -4.14
C TRP A 7 3.99 0.09 -2.65
N ILE A 8 5.19 -0.42 -2.34
CA ILE A 8 5.64 -0.62 -0.95
C ILE A 8 5.63 0.71 -0.17
N ALA A 9 6.18 1.78 -0.75
CA ALA A 9 6.16 3.09 -0.11
C ALA A 9 4.73 3.64 0.10
N ALA A 10 3.80 3.33 -0.80
CA ALA A 10 2.39 3.67 -0.63
C ALA A 10 1.74 2.90 0.52
N CYS A 11 2.08 1.62 0.68
CA CYS A 11 1.66 0.82 1.83
C CYS A 11 2.23 1.33 3.15
N ASP A 12 3.49 1.77 3.18
CA ASP A 12 4.10 2.34 4.40
C ASP A 12 3.40 3.65 4.81
N GLU A 13 3.00 4.49 3.84
CA GLU A 13 2.19 5.69 4.10
C GLU A 13 0.74 5.36 4.51
N GLU A 14 0.15 4.26 4.03
CA GLU A 14 -1.16 3.75 4.49
C GLU A 14 -1.11 3.40 5.97
N ALA A 15 -0.11 2.62 6.39
CA ALA A 15 0.09 2.22 7.78
C ALA A 15 0.31 3.44 8.69
N TRP A 16 1.16 4.39 8.26
CA TRP A 16 1.37 5.63 9.01
C TRP A 16 0.07 6.45 9.15
N LEU A 17 -0.76 6.51 8.09
CA LEU A 17 -2.03 7.24 8.13
C LEU A 17 -3.06 6.58 9.07
N GLU A 18 -3.10 5.24 9.11
CA GLU A 18 -3.93 4.46 10.04
C GLU A 18 -3.56 4.79 11.50
N GLU A 19 -2.27 4.68 11.85
CA GLU A 19 -1.76 5.05 13.18
C GLU A 19 -2.07 6.50 13.53
N TYR A 20 -1.83 7.42 12.58
CA TYR A 20 -2.10 8.84 12.77
C TYR A 20 -3.58 9.10 13.03
N ASN A 21 -4.50 8.44 12.32
CA ASN A 21 -5.95 8.62 12.51
C ASN A 21 -6.44 8.14 13.89
N GLN A 22 -5.74 7.20 14.52
CA GLN A 22 -6.05 6.69 15.85
C GLN A 22 -5.46 7.55 16.98
N ASP A 23 -4.52 8.45 16.68
CA ASP A 23 -3.90 9.32 17.69
C ASP A 23 -4.89 10.37 18.24
N PRO A 24 -5.23 10.34 19.55
CA PRO A 24 -6.11 11.33 20.16
C PRO A 24 -5.52 12.76 20.18
N LYS A 25 -4.20 12.90 20.02
CA LYS A 25 -3.49 14.19 20.01
C LYS A 25 -3.31 14.77 18.60
N ARG A 26 -3.92 14.14 17.58
CA ARG A 26 -3.83 14.52 16.16
C ARG A 26 -4.11 15.99 15.86
N TYR A 27 -4.98 16.62 16.64
CA TYR A 27 -5.36 18.02 16.49
C TYR A 27 -4.77 18.95 17.55
N SER A 28 -3.76 18.49 18.29
CA SER A 28 -3.09 19.35 19.27
C SER A 28 -2.49 20.59 18.58
N ALA A 29 -2.71 21.78 19.15
CA ALA A 29 -2.23 23.06 18.59
C ALA A 29 -0.72 23.29 18.82
N GLY A 30 0.06 22.20 18.93
CA GLY A 30 1.50 22.25 19.15
C GLY A 30 2.29 22.65 17.91
N ARG A 31 3.53 23.11 18.10
CA ARG A 31 4.48 23.36 17.01
C ARG A 31 4.69 22.04 16.24
N GLY A 32 4.34 22.02 14.96
CA GLY A 32 4.49 20.86 14.07
C GLY A 32 3.18 20.15 13.67
N ALA A 33 2.04 20.48 14.28
CA ALA A 33 0.76 19.83 13.95
C ALA A 33 0.34 19.98 12.48
N HIS A 34 0.58 21.16 11.89
CA HIS A 34 0.32 21.43 10.47
C HIS A 34 1.16 20.56 9.52
N ILE A 35 2.34 20.09 9.94
CA ILE A 35 3.21 19.21 9.14
C ILE A 35 2.56 17.83 9.03
N ASN A 36 2.10 17.29 10.16
CA ASN A 36 1.41 16.00 10.19
C ASN A 36 0.09 16.06 9.43
N LEU A 37 -0.67 17.15 9.55
CA LEU A 37 -1.87 17.37 8.74
C LEU A 37 -1.57 17.39 7.23
N LYS A 38 -0.49 18.06 6.81
CA LYS A 38 -0.07 18.10 5.39
C LYS A 38 0.40 16.73 4.89
N ARG A 39 1.08 15.94 5.72
CA ARG A 39 1.46 14.55 5.39
C ARG A 39 0.23 13.67 5.26
N ALA A 40 -0.71 13.76 6.19
CA ALA A 40 -1.95 12.97 6.15
C ALA A 40 -2.77 13.22 4.89
N GLU A 41 -2.85 14.47 4.43
CA GLU A 41 -3.54 14.78 3.18
C GLU A 41 -2.85 14.14 1.97
N LYS A 42 -1.52 14.20 1.90
CA LYS A 42 -0.76 13.52 0.85
C LYS A 42 -0.92 12.00 0.91
N ALA A 43 -0.87 11.43 2.11
CA ALA A 43 -1.05 10.00 2.33
C ALA A 43 -2.42 9.52 1.83
N ARG A 44 -3.51 10.24 2.13
CA ARG A 44 -4.85 9.91 1.61
C ARG A 44 -4.92 9.85 0.09
N ILE A 45 -4.30 10.81 -0.59
CA ILE A 45 -4.24 10.84 -2.06
C ILE A 45 -3.45 9.64 -2.59
N LEU A 46 -2.37 9.26 -1.90
CA LEU A 46 -1.54 8.12 -2.28
C LEU A 46 -2.24 6.78 -2.04
N VAL A 47 -2.89 6.60 -0.88
CA VAL A 47 -3.68 5.42 -0.53
C VAL A 47 -4.78 5.18 -1.55
N ARG A 48 -5.47 6.25 -2.00
CA ARG A 48 -6.49 6.14 -3.06
C ARG A 48 -5.95 5.60 -4.39
N LYS A 49 -4.63 5.70 -4.64
CA LYS A 49 -3.99 5.19 -5.86
C LYS A 49 -3.51 3.75 -5.74
N ILE A 50 -3.47 3.17 -4.53
CA ILE A 50 -2.98 1.81 -4.28
C ILE A 50 -3.69 0.76 -5.17
N PRO A 51 -5.04 0.75 -5.32
CA PRO A 51 -5.72 -0.21 -6.18
C PRO A 51 -5.18 -0.20 -7.62
N SER A 52 -5.00 1.00 -8.19
CA SER A 52 -4.48 1.13 -9.57
C SER A 52 -3.03 0.66 -9.72
N MET A 53 -2.20 0.81 -8.67
CA MET A 53 -0.82 0.31 -8.69
C MET A 53 -0.80 -1.22 -8.62
N VAL A 54 -1.67 -1.80 -7.81
CA VAL A 54 -1.86 -3.25 -7.71
C VAL A 54 -2.33 -3.83 -9.03
N ASP A 55 -3.34 -3.24 -9.67
CA ASP A 55 -3.86 -3.72 -10.95
C ASP A 55 -2.77 -3.71 -12.03
N ASP A 56 -1.94 -2.66 -12.10
CA ASP A 56 -0.79 -2.61 -13.02
C ASP A 56 0.25 -3.70 -12.72
N LEU A 57 0.53 -3.99 -11.45
CA LEU A 57 1.45 -5.07 -11.06
C LEU A 57 0.89 -6.46 -11.41
N ILE A 58 -0.41 -6.70 -11.16
CA ILE A 58 -1.09 -7.94 -11.49
C ILE A 58 -1.08 -8.18 -13.00
N ASN A 59 -1.50 -7.18 -13.80
CA ASN A 59 -1.54 -7.29 -15.26
C ASN A 59 -0.16 -7.60 -15.87
N ARG A 60 0.90 -6.99 -15.33
CA ARG A 60 2.28 -7.29 -15.75
C ARG A 60 2.71 -8.69 -15.40
N THR A 61 2.35 -9.16 -14.21
CA THR A 61 2.66 -10.49 -13.74
C THR A 61 1.99 -11.53 -14.63
N PHE A 62 0.69 -11.38 -14.90
CA PHE A 62 -0.02 -12.24 -15.85
C PHE A 62 0.58 -12.22 -17.25
N ALA A 63 0.92 -11.03 -17.78
CA ALA A 63 1.56 -10.92 -19.08
C ALA A 63 2.91 -11.66 -19.12
N TRP A 64 3.69 -11.61 -18.03
CA TRP A 64 4.96 -12.29 -17.92
C TRP A 64 4.80 -13.82 -17.84
N GLU A 65 3.84 -14.29 -17.04
CA GLU A 65 3.52 -15.72 -16.88
C GLU A 65 3.05 -16.32 -18.21
N ASN A 66 2.12 -15.65 -18.89
CA ASN A 66 1.59 -16.08 -20.18
C ASN A 66 2.68 -16.18 -21.25
N ALA A 67 3.63 -15.23 -21.28
CA ALA A 67 4.73 -15.26 -22.25
C ALA A 67 5.75 -16.38 -21.98
N ARG A 68 5.88 -16.86 -20.74
CA ARG A 68 6.92 -17.82 -20.34
C ARG A 68 6.38 -19.20 -19.99
N ASN A 69 5.06 -19.34 -19.93
CA ASN A 69 4.35 -20.54 -19.48
C ASN A 69 4.92 -21.09 -18.16
N LYS A 70 5.29 -20.17 -17.25
CA LYS A 70 5.86 -20.44 -15.93
C LYS A 70 5.18 -19.55 -14.91
N PRO A 71 4.81 -20.07 -13.73
CA PRO A 71 4.25 -19.25 -12.67
C PRO A 71 5.31 -18.25 -12.19
N PHE A 72 4.87 -17.03 -11.91
CA PHE A 72 5.70 -15.99 -11.34
C PHE A 72 5.87 -16.26 -9.84
N LEU A 73 7.09 -16.59 -9.43
CA LEU A 73 7.47 -16.74 -8.03
C LEU A 73 8.14 -15.45 -7.58
N TYR A 74 7.47 -14.69 -6.71
CA TYR A 74 8.09 -13.60 -5.97
C TYR A 74 8.49 -14.13 -4.58
N ASP A 75 9.72 -13.92 -4.16
CA ASP A 75 10.23 -14.35 -2.84
C ASP A 75 9.53 -13.57 -1.71
N GLY A 76 8.41 -14.13 -1.24
CA GLY A 76 7.66 -13.64 -0.09
C GLY A 76 6.19 -14.06 -0.15
N PRO A 77 5.48 -14.15 1.00
CA PRO A 77 4.08 -14.59 1.10
C PRO A 77 3.05 -13.59 0.53
N LEU A 78 3.44 -12.79 -0.46
CA LEU A 78 2.55 -11.93 -1.23
C LEU A 78 2.01 -12.73 -2.42
N ASP A 79 1.05 -13.59 -2.12
CA ASP A 79 0.20 -14.16 -3.17
C ASP A 79 -0.70 -13.02 -3.70
N LEU A 80 -0.29 -12.42 -4.82
CA LEU A 80 -1.04 -11.37 -5.50
C LEU A 80 -2.47 -11.84 -5.86
N ARG A 81 -2.73 -13.16 -5.93
CA ARG A 81 -4.07 -13.71 -6.16
C ARG A 81 -4.96 -13.63 -4.91
N ALA A 82 -4.38 -13.68 -3.71
CA ALA A 82 -5.12 -13.56 -2.45
C ALA A 82 -5.63 -12.12 -2.18
N LEU A 83 -5.06 -11.13 -2.87
CA LEU A 83 -5.39 -9.70 -2.70
C LEU A 83 -6.77 -9.33 -3.29
N LEU A 84 -7.32 -10.13 -4.20
CA LEU A 84 -8.62 -9.88 -4.85
C LEU A 84 -9.81 -10.41 -4.02
N ILE A 85 -9.57 -11.21 -2.99
CA ILE A 85 -10.63 -11.85 -2.20
C ILE A 85 -10.64 -11.25 -0.78
N GLY A 86 -11.19 -10.05 -0.66
CA GLY A 86 -11.91 -9.65 0.55
C GLY A 86 -11.13 -9.03 1.72
N THR A 87 -10.16 -8.14 1.48
CA THR A 87 -9.66 -7.26 2.56
C THR A 87 -9.93 -5.78 2.24
N PRO A 88 -10.60 -5.01 3.13
CA PRO A 88 -10.94 -3.61 2.88
C PRO A 88 -9.72 -2.68 2.86
N ASN A 89 -8.55 -3.17 3.27
CA ASN A 89 -7.30 -2.43 3.30
C ASN A 89 -6.23 -3.28 2.59
N ILE A 90 -5.74 -2.76 1.46
CA ILE A 90 -4.93 -3.50 0.50
C ILE A 90 -3.52 -3.83 1.06
N CYS A 91 -3.03 -3.12 2.08
CA CYS A 91 -1.71 -3.40 2.67
C CYS A 91 -1.75 -3.96 4.12
N THR A 92 -2.91 -4.13 4.76
CA THR A 92 -3.00 -4.44 6.21
C THR A 92 -2.73 -5.89 6.62
N ARG A 93 -2.07 -6.72 5.80
CA ARG A 93 -1.49 -8.00 6.27
C ARG A 93 0.00 -7.95 6.55
N ARG A 94 0.61 -6.76 6.63
CA ARG A 94 2.01 -6.61 7.08
C ARG A 94 2.18 -6.43 8.59
N VAL A 95 1.09 -6.40 9.39
CA VAL A 95 1.14 -6.11 10.84
C VAL A 95 0.39 -7.16 11.68
N GLN A 96 0.44 -8.44 11.30
CA GLN A 96 0.18 -9.55 12.22
C GLN A 96 1.25 -10.62 12.03
N ALA A 97 2.44 -10.33 12.56
CA ALA A 97 3.45 -11.31 12.94
C ALA A 97 3.93 -10.93 14.34
#